data_AF-A0A1Y1WEU4-F1
#
_entry.id   AF-A0A1Y1WEU4-F1
#
_cell.length_a   1.000
_cell.length_b   1.000
_cell.length_c   1.000
_cell.angle_alpha   90.00
_cell.angle_beta   90.00
_cell.angle_gamma   90.00
#
_symmetry.space_group_name_H-M   'P 1'
#
loop_
_entity.id
_entity.type
_entity.pdbx_description
1 polymer ?
#
loop_
_entity_poly.entity_id
_entity_poly.type
_entity_poly.pdbx_seq_one_letter_code
_entity_poly.pdbx_strand_id
1 'polypeptide(L)'
;MADQTMADSNQPKLPQKRYFRQRAHVNIFNDIRLDYPLTPNDEDWSKLYPAYFRAPTTDTLGENKRPSSPAPEEQPAGQARKDQLAQVEFADIGCGYGGLLVALAPLYPNTLMVGMEIRTKVANYLQQRVEALRGFQHALLDKSQRGEHVDLETPLEAGAEELHDNGEIDRLVPGHYENIAAMRMNCQNCRKLFILFADPHFKKRKHKARIISTTMLAEYAYVLRPGGIIYMITDVKDLFDWNEEHMEKHELFERIPEEELKDDPAVPCVCNSTEEGKKVARNKGNKYLACFRRIEDPFEKE
;
A
#
# COMPACT_ATOMS: atom_id res chain seq x y z
N MET A 1 47.98 -0.36 -14.07
CA MET A 1 46.95 -0.12 -15.11
C MET A 1 45.61 -0.49 -14.51
N ALA A 2 45.02 0.46 -13.79
CA ALA A 2 43.69 0.31 -13.22
C ALA A 2 43.05 1.69 -13.33
N ASP A 3 42.42 1.92 -14.48
CA ASP A 3 41.41 2.96 -14.62
C ASP A 3 40.56 2.67 -15.87
N GLN A 4 39.31 3.13 -15.82
CA GLN A 4 38.31 3.21 -16.89
C GLN A 4 37.49 1.94 -17.19
N THR A 5 36.36 1.81 -16.47
CA THR A 5 35.00 1.82 -17.05
C THR A 5 33.93 1.98 -15.95
N MET A 6 33.90 3.15 -15.30
CA MET A 6 32.68 3.65 -14.64
C MET A 6 31.91 4.46 -15.69
N ALA A 7 31.28 3.74 -16.63
CA ALA A 7 30.36 4.33 -17.60
C ALA A 7 28.99 3.68 -17.42
N ASP A 8 28.01 4.52 -17.11
CA ASP A 8 26.57 4.33 -17.21
C ASP A 8 25.99 2.93 -17.03
N SER A 9 25.37 2.72 -15.85
CA SER A 9 24.09 2.02 -15.86
C SER A 9 23.06 2.88 -15.14
N ASN A 10 22.55 3.92 -15.80
CA ASN A 10 21.40 4.71 -15.33
C ASN A 10 20.08 3.91 -15.42
N GLN A 11 20.17 2.57 -15.41
CA GLN A 11 19.04 1.68 -15.41
C GLN A 11 18.57 1.46 -13.96
N PRO A 12 17.25 1.54 -13.71
CA PRO A 12 16.70 1.21 -12.40
C PRO A 12 17.11 -0.21 -11.99
N LYS A 13 17.40 -0.40 -10.70
CA LYS A 13 17.77 -1.71 -10.14
C LYS A 13 16.98 -1.96 -8.87
N LEU A 14 16.46 -3.17 -8.70
CA LEU A 14 15.80 -3.54 -7.46
C LEU A 14 16.77 -3.53 -6.27
N PRO A 15 16.31 -3.06 -5.09
CA PRO A 15 17.09 -3.21 -3.87
C PRO A 15 17.22 -4.68 -3.50
N GLN A 16 18.35 -5.05 -2.88
CA GLN A 16 18.60 -6.43 -2.43
C GLN A 16 18.25 -6.60 -0.95
N LYS A 17 17.27 -7.46 -0.65
CA LYS A 17 16.73 -7.67 0.72
C LYS A 17 17.82 -7.90 1.78
N ARG A 18 18.92 -8.59 1.43
CA ARG A 18 20.02 -8.91 2.36
C ARG A 18 20.60 -7.68 3.07
N TYR A 19 20.60 -6.51 2.44
CA TYR A 19 21.14 -5.27 3.02
C TYR A 19 20.15 -4.53 3.92
N PHE A 20 18.87 -4.90 3.86
CA PHE A 20 17.77 -4.23 4.56
C PHE A 20 17.12 -5.09 5.65
N ARG A 21 17.65 -6.30 5.91
CA ARG A 21 17.14 -7.17 6.97
C ARG A 21 17.23 -6.49 8.34
N GLN A 22 16.12 -6.49 9.06
CA GLN A 22 16.01 -6.02 10.43
C GLN A 22 15.14 -6.99 11.23
N ARG A 23 15.49 -7.22 12.51
CA ARG A 23 14.69 -8.08 13.40
C ARG A 23 13.27 -7.52 13.52
N ALA A 24 12.29 -8.41 13.61
CA ALA A 24 10.87 -8.04 13.73
C ALA A 24 10.58 -7.23 15.01
N HIS A 25 11.33 -7.49 16.09
CA HIS A 25 11.18 -6.77 17.36
C HIS A 25 12.12 -5.58 17.38
N VAL A 26 11.55 -4.39 17.21
CA VAL A 26 12.22 -3.08 17.39
C VAL A 26 11.57 -2.35 18.57
N ASN A 27 12.37 -1.63 19.35
CA ASN A 27 11.82 -0.80 20.41
C ASN A 27 11.46 0.57 19.82
N ILE A 28 10.16 0.79 19.65
CA ILE A 28 9.60 2.00 19.02
C ILE A 28 10.11 3.28 19.70
N PHE A 29 10.27 3.27 21.03
CA PHE A 29 10.62 4.45 21.80
C PHE A 29 12.11 4.82 21.77
N ASN A 30 12.99 3.86 21.45
CA ASN A 30 14.44 4.08 21.48
C ASN A 30 15.06 4.06 20.09
N ASP A 31 14.52 3.26 19.17
CA ASP A 31 15.16 2.95 17.88
C ASP A 31 14.57 3.75 16.71
N ILE A 32 13.51 4.54 16.96
CA ILE A 32 12.71 5.16 15.89
C ILE A 32 12.36 6.60 16.25
N ARG A 33 12.91 7.56 15.49
CA ARG A 33 12.31 8.89 15.37
C ARG A 33 11.20 8.79 14.32
N LEU A 34 10.00 9.14 14.75
CA LEU A 34 8.82 9.18 13.90
C LEU A 34 8.42 10.65 13.82
N ASP A 35 8.62 11.23 12.63
CA ASP A 35 8.08 12.54 12.30
C ASP A 35 6.65 12.31 11.84
N TYR A 36 5.71 12.90 12.57
CA TYR A 36 4.28 12.76 12.30
C TYR A 36 3.70 14.14 11.96
N PRO A 37 2.82 14.23 10.96
CA PRO A 37 2.02 15.42 10.79
C PRO A 37 1.10 15.61 12.02
N LEU A 38 0.78 16.88 12.33
CA LEU A 38 -0.08 17.20 13.48
C LEU A 38 -1.52 16.74 13.25
N THR A 39 -1.99 16.81 12.01
CA THR A 39 -3.27 16.27 11.56
C THR A 39 -3.09 15.53 10.24
N PRO A 40 -3.96 14.58 9.88
CA PRO A 40 -3.83 13.87 8.61
C PRO A 40 -4.01 14.74 7.36
N ASN A 41 -4.57 15.95 7.51
CA ASN A 41 -4.61 16.96 6.45
C ASN A 41 -3.26 17.64 6.22
N ASP A 42 -2.32 17.55 7.18
CA ASP A 42 -0.98 18.13 7.06
C ASP A 42 0.01 17.17 6.36
N GLU A 43 -0.42 15.95 6.03
CA GLU A 43 0.40 15.01 5.26
C GLU A 43 0.43 15.40 3.77
N ASP A 44 1.64 15.65 3.26
CA ASP A 44 1.84 16.01 1.86
C ASP A 44 1.98 14.75 0.99
N TRP A 45 0.83 14.19 0.61
CA TRP A 45 0.72 13.00 -0.23
C TRP A 45 1.34 13.15 -1.63
N SER A 46 1.55 14.39 -2.10
CA SER A 46 2.16 14.66 -3.41
C SER A 46 3.58 14.10 -3.53
N LYS A 47 4.30 14.02 -2.41
CA LYS A 47 5.65 13.43 -2.33
C LYS A 47 5.65 11.92 -2.60
N LEU A 48 4.58 11.23 -2.17
CA LEU A 48 4.47 9.77 -2.28
C LEU A 48 3.84 9.34 -3.61
N TYR A 49 2.93 10.15 -4.14
CA TYR A 49 2.16 9.87 -5.36
C TYR A 49 2.26 11.02 -6.39
N PRO A 50 3.46 11.39 -6.87
CA PRO A 50 3.64 12.55 -7.72
C PRO A 50 2.84 12.50 -9.03
N ALA A 51 2.53 11.31 -9.54
CA ALA A 51 1.68 11.16 -10.73
C ALA A 51 0.20 11.57 -10.52
N TYR A 52 -0.26 11.64 -9.27
CA TYR A 52 -1.65 11.92 -8.91
C TYR A 52 -1.90 13.36 -8.45
N PHE A 53 -0.84 14.06 -8.05
CA PHE A 53 -0.90 15.43 -7.57
C PHE A 53 -0.12 16.35 -8.51
N ARG A 54 -0.79 17.35 -9.10
CA ARG A 54 -0.08 18.35 -9.92
C ARG A 54 0.92 19.12 -9.08
N ALA A 55 2.09 19.41 -9.66
CA ALA A 55 2.98 20.42 -9.10
C ALA A 55 2.23 21.76 -9.03
N PRO A 56 2.31 22.50 -7.91
CA PRO A 56 1.77 23.86 -7.87
C PRO A 56 2.45 24.66 -8.98
N THR A 57 1.65 25.20 -9.90
CA THR A 57 2.16 26.16 -10.88
C THR A 57 2.81 27.29 -10.10
N THR A 58 4.12 27.45 -10.28
CA THR A 58 4.85 28.62 -9.79
C THR A 58 4.29 29.83 -10.53
N ASP A 59 3.27 30.48 -9.96
CA ASP A 59 3.03 31.89 -10.26
C ASP A 59 4.23 32.64 -9.69
N THR A 60 5.19 32.93 -10.57
CA THR A 60 6.31 33.79 -10.27
C THR A 60 5.77 35.13 -9.80
N LEU A 61 6.11 35.48 -8.55
CA LEU A 61 6.16 36.87 -8.09
C LEU A 61 7.06 37.65 -9.06
N GLY A 62 6.45 38.41 -9.97
CA GLY A 62 7.20 39.14 -10.99
C GLY A 62 6.31 39.87 -12.01
N GLU A 63 5.92 41.09 -11.64
CA GLU A 63 5.60 42.23 -12.51
C GLU A 63 4.24 42.30 -13.25
N ASN A 64 3.51 43.35 -12.88
CA ASN A 64 2.44 43.99 -13.64
C ASN A 64 2.81 44.18 -15.12
N LYS A 65 2.31 43.33 -16.00
CA LYS A 65 1.96 43.72 -17.38
C LYS A 65 0.64 43.05 -17.76
N ARG A 66 -0.41 43.87 -17.86
CA ARG A 66 -1.59 43.51 -18.66
C ARG A 66 -1.16 43.40 -20.12
N PRO A 67 -1.56 42.32 -20.81
CA PRO A 67 -2.11 42.49 -22.14
C PRO A 67 -3.55 41.95 -22.18
N SER A 68 -4.43 42.83 -22.63
CA SER A 68 -5.82 42.56 -22.99
C SER A 68 -5.95 41.36 -23.94
N SER A 69 -6.60 40.28 -23.49
CA SER A 69 -7.18 39.21 -24.31
C SER A 69 -8.41 38.64 -23.57
N PRO A 70 -9.43 38.10 -24.26
CA PRO A 70 -10.78 38.00 -23.75
C PRO A 70 -10.91 36.94 -22.64
N ALA A 71 -11.94 37.13 -21.81
CA ALA A 71 -12.25 36.31 -20.64
C ALA A 71 -12.18 34.79 -20.94
N PRO A 72 -11.60 33.98 -20.03
CA PRO A 72 -11.73 32.54 -20.14
C PRO A 72 -13.20 32.16 -19.96
N GLU A 73 -13.70 31.36 -20.89
CA GLU A 73 -15.02 30.72 -20.81
C GLU A 73 -15.20 30.05 -19.44
N GLU A 74 -16.31 30.35 -18.79
CA GLU A 74 -16.72 29.70 -17.54
C GLU A 74 -16.83 28.19 -17.78
N GLN A 75 -15.93 27.42 -17.16
CA GLN A 75 -16.08 25.97 -17.09
C GLN A 75 -17.32 25.65 -16.24
N PRO A 76 -18.16 24.67 -16.65
CA PRO A 76 -19.39 24.38 -15.95
C PRO A 76 -19.11 23.89 -14.53
N ALA A 77 -19.80 24.49 -13.55
CA ALA A 77 -19.81 24.06 -12.17
C ALA A 77 -20.35 22.62 -12.09
N GLY A 78 -19.50 21.64 -11.75
CA GLY A 78 -19.96 20.26 -11.56
C GLY A 78 -18.90 19.16 -11.58
N GLN A 79 -17.66 19.40 -11.97
CA GLN A 79 -16.60 18.39 -11.91
C GLN A 79 -15.51 18.81 -10.92
N ALA A 80 -15.57 18.24 -9.72
CA ALA A 80 -14.46 18.31 -8.77
C ALA A 80 -13.18 17.78 -9.47
N ARG A 81 -12.10 18.56 -9.40
CA ARG A 81 -10.83 18.22 -10.06
C ARG A 81 -10.24 16.96 -9.42
N LYS A 82 -9.72 16.02 -10.21
CA LYS A 82 -9.03 14.80 -9.75
C LYS A 82 -7.97 15.09 -8.67
N ASP A 83 -7.32 16.24 -8.80
CA ASP A 83 -6.25 16.80 -7.97
C ASP A 83 -6.70 17.07 -6.52
N GLN A 84 -8.00 17.25 -6.26
CA GLN A 84 -8.59 17.50 -4.93
C GLN A 84 -9.21 16.24 -4.28
N LEU A 85 -9.21 15.09 -4.98
CA LEU A 85 -9.93 13.88 -4.57
C LEU A 85 -9.03 12.65 -4.36
N ALA A 86 -7.76 12.71 -4.76
CA ALA A 86 -6.84 11.59 -4.60
C ALA A 86 -6.52 11.36 -3.11
N GLN A 87 -7.05 10.29 -2.55
CA GLN A 87 -6.83 9.88 -1.15
C GLN A 87 -6.42 8.42 -1.10
N VAL A 88 -5.61 8.06 -0.11
CA VAL A 88 -5.27 6.66 0.15
C VAL A 88 -6.53 5.91 0.58
N GLU A 89 -6.88 4.87 -0.15
CA GLU A 89 -8.03 4.02 0.17
C GLU A 89 -7.60 2.69 0.81
N PHE A 90 -6.42 2.18 0.48
CA PHE A 90 -5.96 0.87 0.95
C PHE A 90 -4.73 1.04 1.85
N ALA A 91 -4.73 0.38 3.01
CA ALA A 91 -3.55 0.36 3.89
C ALA A 91 -3.15 -1.06 4.27
N ASP A 92 -1.87 -1.38 4.07
CA ASP A 92 -1.24 -2.64 4.47
C ASP A 92 -0.43 -2.43 5.75
N ILE A 93 -0.97 -2.88 6.88
CA ILE A 93 -0.42 -2.66 8.20
C ILE A 93 0.61 -3.74 8.53
N GLY A 94 1.87 -3.33 8.68
CA GLY A 94 2.98 -4.27 8.81
C GLY A 94 3.34 -4.91 7.48
N CYS A 95 3.36 -4.12 6.39
CA CYS A 95 3.48 -4.61 5.01
C CYS A 95 4.76 -5.38 4.68
N GLY A 96 5.76 -5.38 5.57
CA GLY A 96 7.04 -6.03 5.35
C GLY A 96 7.74 -5.47 4.11
N TYR A 97 8.18 -6.36 3.22
CA TYR A 97 8.82 -5.98 1.95
C TYR A 97 7.82 -5.55 0.86
N GLY A 98 6.53 -5.35 1.20
CA GLY A 98 5.47 -4.83 0.34
C GLY A 98 5.01 -5.75 -0.78
N GLY A 99 5.06 -7.07 -0.55
CA GLY A 99 4.63 -8.07 -1.53
C GLY A 99 3.15 -7.92 -1.92
N LEU A 100 2.29 -7.59 -0.96
CA LEU A 100 0.86 -7.36 -1.20
C LEU A 100 0.64 -6.15 -2.10
N LEU A 101 1.24 -4.99 -1.77
CA LEU A 101 1.09 -3.75 -2.54
C LEU A 101 1.46 -3.93 -4.01
N VAL A 102 2.59 -4.60 -4.28
CA VAL A 102 3.04 -4.86 -5.66
C VAL A 102 2.05 -5.75 -6.41
N ALA A 103 1.40 -6.70 -5.74
CA ALA A 103 0.38 -7.54 -6.37
C ALA A 103 -0.95 -6.83 -6.58
N LEU A 104 -1.36 -5.95 -5.65
CA LEU A 104 -2.62 -5.22 -5.74
C LEU A 104 -2.54 -4.02 -6.70
N ALA A 105 -1.37 -3.40 -6.87
CA ALA A 105 -1.17 -2.21 -7.67
C ALA A 105 -1.82 -2.29 -9.08
N PRO A 106 -1.53 -3.34 -9.89
CA PRO A 106 -2.14 -3.46 -11.22
C PRO A 106 -3.60 -3.90 -11.21
N LEU A 107 -4.08 -4.53 -10.13
CA LEU A 107 -5.49 -4.93 -9.98
C LEU A 107 -6.40 -3.73 -9.66
N TYR A 108 -5.84 -2.68 -9.06
CA TYR A 108 -6.57 -1.47 -8.69
C TYR A 108 -5.79 -0.22 -9.11
N PRO A 109 -5.58 0.00 -10.42
CA PRO A 109 -4.64 1.00 -10.93
C PRO A 109 -5.02 2.44 -10.59
N ASN A 110 -6.27 2.70 -10.21
CA ASN A 110 -6.77 4.03 -9.84
C ASN A 110 -6.92 4.21 -8.31
N THR A 111 -6.50 3.23 -7.51
CA THR A 111 -6.67 3.25 -6.05
C THR A 111 -5.32 3.48 -5.39
N LEU A 112 -5.17 4.57 -4.63
CA LEU A 112 -3.95 4.82 -3.87
C LEU A 112 -3.86 3.87 -2.66
N MET A 113 -2.69 3.25 -2.50
CA MET A 113 -2.41 2.30 -1.43
C MET A 113 -1.12 2.63 -0.71
N VAL A 114 -1.12 2.47 0.61
CA VAL A 114 0.04 2.70 1.46
C VAL A 114 0.44 1.45 2.22
N GLY A 115 1.73 1.14 2.23
CA GLY A 115 2.32 0.17 3.15
C GLY A 115 2.84 0.86 4.39
N MET A 116 2.42 0.40 5.56
CA MET A 116 2.88 0.89 6.85
C MET A 116 3.86 -0.12 7.45
N GLU A 117 5.14 0.25 7.53
CA GLU A 117 6.19 -0.59 8.11
C GLU A 117 7.03 0.20 9.11
N ILE A 118 7.12 -0.35 10.31
CA ILE A 118 7.78 0.31 11.43
C ILE A 118 9.31 0.17 11.39
N ARG A 119 9.83 -0.89 10.78
CA ARG A 119 11.26 -1.16 10.68
C ARG A 119 11.87 -0.29 9.59
N THR A 120 12.62 0.73 9.99
CA THR A 120 13.31 1.67 9.09
C THR A 120 13.99 1.01 7.89
N LYS A 121 14.78 -0.07 8.10
CA LYS A 121 15.47 -0.72 6.98
C LYS A 121 14.48 -1.36 6.00
N VAL A 122 13.42 -1.98 6.49
CA VAL A 122 12.42 -2.66 5.66
C VAL A 122 11.55 -1.64 4.92
N ALA A 123 11.15 -0.55 5.58
CA ALA A 123 10.46 0.56 4.95
C ALA A 123 11.31 1.20 3.83
N ASN A 124 12.60 1.46 4.08
CA ASN A 124 13.52 2.00 3.07
C ASN A 124 13.69 1.05 1.88
N TYR A 125 13.73 -0.27 2.12
CA TYR A 125 13.73 -1.24 1.03
C TYR A 125 12.48 -1.09 0.16
N LEU A 126 11.31 -0.98 0.79
CA LEU A 126 10.06 -0.88 0.05
C LEU A 126 9.99 0.41 -0.77
N GLN A 127 10.45 1.54 -0.22
CA GLN A 127 10.56 2.81 -0.96
C GLN A 127 11.43 2.63 -2.22
N GLN A 128 12.64 2.11 -2.07
CA GLN A 128 13.55 1.85 -3.20
C GLN A 128 12.98 0.83 -4.20
N ARG A 129 12.23 -0.16 -3.72
CA ARG A 129 11.57 -1.16 -4.58
C ARG A 129 10.49 -0.52 -5.44
N VAL A 130 9.65 0.33 -4.86
CA VAL A 130 8.59 1.06 -5.58
C VAL A 130 9.20 2.01 -6.60
N GLU A 131 10.23 2.78 -6.23
CA GLU A 131 10.95 3.68 -7.15
C GLU A 131 11.55 2.93 -8.33
N ALA A 132 12.20 1.79 -8.09
CA ALA A 132 12.76 0.96 -9.15
C ALA A 132 11.66 0.39 -10.08
N LEU A 133 10.54 -0.08 -9.52
CA LEU A 133 9.37 -0.56 -10.27
C LEU A 133 8.79 0.51 -11.20
N ARG A 134 8.56 1.73 -10.68
CA ARG A 134 8.11 2.88 -11.48
C ARG A 134 9.12 3.22 -12.57
N GLY A 135 10.41 3.22 -12.24
CA GLY A 135 11.50 3.44 -13.20
C GLY A 135 11.51 2.41 -14.34
N PHE A 136 11.28 1.13 -14.05
CA PHE A 136 11.15 0.10 -15.08
C PHE A 136 9.94 0.35 -15.99
N GLN A 137 8.79 0.71 -15.42
CA GLN A 137 7.58 0.99 -16.20
C GLN A 137 7.76 2.22 -17.10
N HIS A 138 8.39 3.30 -16.60
CA HIS A 138 8.73 4.46 -17.42
C HIS A 138 9.66 4.11 -18.57
N ALA A 139 10.69 3.30 -18.33
CA ALA A 139 11.60 2.84 -19.39
C ALA A 139 10.88 1.99 -20.46
N LEU A 140 9.88 1.18 -20.06
CA LEU A 140 9.05 0.42 -20.99
C LEU A 140 8.10 1.34 -21.80
N LEU A 141 7.50 2.35 -21.17
CA LEU A 141 6.69 3.35 -21.86
C LEU A 141 7.52 4.11 -22.90
N ASP A 142 8.75 4.52 -22.56
CA ASP A 142 9.66 5.19 -23.48
C ASP A 142 10.08 4.29 -24.67
N LYS A 143 10.22 2.98 -24.45
CA LYS A 143 10.44 1.99 -25.52
C LYS A 143 9.22 1.89 -26.43
N SER A 144 8.02 1.76 -25.85
CA SER A 144 6.77 1.68 -26.59
C SER A 144 6.54 2.93 -27.46
N GLN A 145 6.80 4.13 -26.91
CA GLN A 145 6.69 5.40 -27.64
C GLN A 145 7.69 5.50 -28.81
N ARG A 146 8.87 4.86 -28.70
CA ARG A 146 9.87 4.78 -29.77
C ARG A 146 9.56 3.71 -30.82
N GLY A 147 8.42 3.02 -30.70
CA GLY A 147 7.99 1.97 -31.63
C GLY A 147 8.71 0.63 -31.45
N GLU A 148 9.40 0.43 -30.32
CA GLU A 148 9.95 -0.87 -29.95
C GLU A 148 8.84 -1.80 -29.45
N HIS A 149 8.99 -3.11 -29.67
CA HIS A 149 8.03 -4.10 -29.18
C HIS A 149 8.07 -4.15 -27.64
N VAL A 150 6.92 -3.91 -27.01
CA VAL A 150 6.71 -4.03 -25.57
C VAL A 150 5.48 -4.88 -25.37
N ASP A 151 5.56 -5.86 -24.47
CA ASP A 151 4.39 -6.65 -24.10
C ASP A 151 3.36 -5.74 -23.40
N LEU A 152 2.23 -5.57 -24.07
CA LEU A 152 1.16 -4.67 -23.65
C LEU A 152 0.30 -5.29 -22.54
N GLU A 153 -0.30 -4.39 -21.77
CA GLU A 153 -1.21 -4.60 -20.64
C GLU A 153 -2.01 -5.91 -20.70
N THR A 154 -1.47 -6.97 -20.11
CA THR A 154 -2.25 -8.16 -19.78
C THR A 154 -2.69 -8.03 -18.32
N PRO A 155 -3.95 -8.36 -17.99
CA PRO A 155 -4.37 -8.41 -16.59
C PRO A 155 -3.41 -9.33 -15.83
N LEU A 156 -2.73 -8.80 -14.80
CA LEU A 156 -2.05 -9.66 -13.85
C LEU A 156 -3.10 -10.58 -13.26
N GLU A 157 -2.95 -11.89 -13.46
CA GLU A 157 -3.77 -12.84 -12.69
C GLU A 157 -3.45 -12.65 -11.21
N ALA A 158 -4.50 -12.59 -10.38
CA ALA A 158 -4.37 -12.33 -8.96
C ALA A 158 -3.47 -13.41 -8.30
N GLY A 159 -2.28 -13.00 -7.86
CA GLY A 159 -1.30 -13.91 -7.24
C GLY A 159 -0.15 -14.37 -8.14
N ALA A 160 -0.03 -13.89 -9.38
CA ALA A 160 1.13 -14.16 -10.22
C ALA A 160 2.41 -13.53 -9.64
N GLU A 161 3.47 -14.35 -9.48
CA GLU A 161 4.83 -13.86 -9.24
C GLU A 161 5.46 -13.50 -10.58
N GLU A 162 5.74 -12.22 -10.82
CA GLU A 162 6.22 -11.75 -12.13
C GLU A 162 7.54 -11.00 -12.06
N LEU A 163 8.19 -11.00 -10.91
CA LEU A 163 9.59 -10.61 -10.87
C LEU A 163 10.39 -11.80 -11.37
N HIS A 164 10.91 -11.70 -12.58
CA HIS A 164 11.95 -12.60 -13.09
C HIS A 164 13.10 -12.67 -12.06
N ASP A 165 13.92 -13.73 -12.10
CA ASP A 165 15.03 -13.94 -11.15
C ASP A 165 16.05 -12.77 -11.12
N ASN A 166 16.12 -11.98 -12.20
CA ASN A 166 16.93 -10.76 -12.30
C ASN A 166 16.25 -9.51 -11.72
N GLY A 167 14.98 -9.58 -11.37
CA GLY A 167 14.19 -8.49 -10.79
C GLY A 167 13.61 -7.50 -11.81
N GLU A 168 13.70 -7.78 -13.10
CA GLU A 168 13.13 -6.94 -14.16
C GLU A 168 11.67 -7.32 -14.41
N ILE A 169 10.85 -6.32 -14.72
CA ILE A 169 9.51 -6.50 -15.29
C ILE A 169 9.65 -6.07 -16.75
N ASP A 170 9.42 -6.99 -17.68
CA ASP A 170 9.56 -6.80 -19.13
C ASP A 170 8.25 -6.36 -19.82
N ARG A 171 7.18 -6.18 -19.03
CA ARG A 171 5.84 -5.83 -19.51
C ARG A 171 5.23 -4.62 -18.80
N LEU A 172 4.34 -3.93 -19.50
CA LEU A 172 3.59 -2.82 -18.92
C LEU A 172 2.44 -3.37 -18.06
N VAL A 173 2.28 -2.80 -16.87
CA VAL A 173 1.18 -3.13 -15.96
C VAL A 173 0.28 -1.92 -15.72
N PRO A 174 -1.05 -2.10 -15.55
CA PRO A 174 -1.96 -1.00 -15.27
C PRO A 174 -1.51 -0.15 -14.07
N GLY A 175 -1.58 1.17 -14.22
CA GLY A 175 -1.22 2.14 -13.16
C GLY A 175 0.28 2.24 -12.86
N HIS A 176 1.13 1.42 -13.51
CA HIS A 176 2.59 1.54 -13.51
C HIS A 176 3.25 1.63 -12.11
N TYR A 177 2.61 1.06 -11.09
CA TYR A 177 3.00 1.19 -9.67
C TYR A 177 3.01 2.63 -9.12
N GLU A 178 2.42 3.59 -9.83
CA GLU A 178 2.28 4.98 -9.38
C GLU A 178 1.27 5.10 -8.23
N ASN A 179 0.41 4.11 -8.05
CA ASN A 179 -0.64 4.07 -7.04
C ASN A 179 -0.22 3.47 -5.69
N ILE A 180 1.03 3.01 -5.53
CA ILE A 180 1.52 2.43 -4.27
C ILE A 180 2.67 3.23 -3.68
N ALA A 181 2.72 3.34 -2.36
CA ALA A 181 3.82 3.97 -1.64
C ALA A 181 4.06 3.31 -0.28
N ALA A 182 5.16 3.67 0.36
CA ALA A 182 5.50 3.21 1.70
C ALA A 182 5.69 4.39 2.64
N MET A 183 4.98 4.33 3.77
CA MET A 183 5.06 5.33 4.82
C MET A 183 5.14 4.62 6.18
N ARG A 184 5.39 5.37 7.25
CA ARG A 184 5.41 4.79 8.59
C ARG A 184 4.02 4.78 9.22
N MET A 185 3.29 5.90 9.25
CA MET A 185 1.91 5.92 9.73
C MET A 185 1.12 7.09 9.14
N ASN A 186 -0.03 6.79 8.52
CA ASN A 186 -1.25 7.60 8.36
C ASN A 186 -2.09 7.03 7.21
N CYS A 187 -3.36 6.75 7.48
CA CYS A 187 -4.43 6.57 6.48
C CYS A 187 -5.71 6.99 7.18
N GLN A 188 -6.58 7.72 6.47
CA GLN A 188 -7.92 8.06 6.92
C GLN A 188 -8.90 7.75 5.80
N ASN A 189 -10.15 7.43 6.15
CA ASN A 189 -11.22 7.10 5.22
C ASN A 189 -10.88 5.93 4.27
N CYS A 190 -10.08 4.98 4.75
CA CYS A 190 -9.66 3.82 3.99
C CYS A 190 -10.89 2.93 3.68
N ARG A 191 -10.91 2.27 2.52
CA ARG A 191 -11.87 1.22 2.14
C ARG A 191 -11.36 -0.18 2.49
N LYS A 192 -10.05 -0.43 2.46
CA LYS A 192 -9.47 -1.74 2.79
C LYS A 192 -8.29 -1.59 3.74
N LEU A 193 -8.30 -2.37 4.83
CA LEU A 193 -7.17 -2.52 5.74
C LEU A 193 -6.69 -3.97 5.68
N PHE A 194 -5.39 -4.17 5.53
CA PHE A 194 -4.77 -5.49 5.48
C PHE A 194 -3.87 -5.68 6.71
N ILE A 195 -4.09 -6.76 7.45
CA ILE A 195 -3.30 -7.15 8.63
C ILE A 195 -2.85 -8.59 8.41
N LEU A 196 -1.72 -8.76 7.71
CA LEU A 196 -1.32 -10.06 7.20
C LEU A 196 -0.11 -10.61 7.96
N PHE A 197 -0.24 -11.82 8.50
CA PHE A 197 0.82 -12.54 9.21
C PHE A 197 1.46 -11.72 10.35
N ALA A 198 0.63 -10.97 11.09
CA ALA A 198 1.05 -10.18 12.25
C ALA A 198 1.75 -11.04 13.31
N ASP A 199 2.64 -10.43 14.11
CA ASP A 199 3.36 -11.14 15.16
C ASP A 199 2.37 -11.71 16.20
N PRO A 200 2.34 -13.03 16.42
CA PRO A 200 1.39 -13.68 17.32
C PRO A 200 1.68 -13.44 18.80
N HIS A 201 2.89 -12.97 19.13
CA HIS A 201 3.33 -12.72 20.50
C HIS A 201 3.02 -13.87 21.46
N PHE A 202 3.48 -15.08 21.12
CA PHE A 202 3.15 -16.36 21.78
C PHE A 202 3.16 -16.42 23.32
N LYS A 203 3.90 -15.52 24.00
CA LYS A 203 3.96 -15.50 25.47
C LYS A 203 2.74 -14.72 25.99
N LYS A 204 1.90 -15.31 26.85
CA LYS A 204 0.72 -14.67 27.47
C LYS A 204 0.95 -13.22 27.93
N ARG A 205 2.06 -12.96 28.62
CA ARG A 205 2.44 -11.61 29.09
C ARG A 205 2.62 -10.57 27.99
N LYS A 206 2.78 -11.00 26.73
CA LYS A 206 2.95 -10.18 25.53
C LYS A 206 1.70 -10.10 24.66
N HIS A 207 0.59 -10.74 25.02
CA HIS A 207 -0.63 -10.69 24.21
C HIS A 207 -1.18 -9.26 24.06
N LYS A 208 -0.93 -8.38 25.04
CA LYS A 208 -1.26 -6.95 24.96
C LYS A 208 -0.55 -6.20 23.81
N ALA A 209 0.50 -6.77 23.23
CA ALA A 209 1.20 -6.20 22.08
C ALA A 209 0.61 -6.70 20.74
N ARG A 210 -0.38 -7.61 20.75
CA ARG A 210 -1.06 -8.04 19.52
C ARG A 210 -1.79 -6.85 18.91
N ILE A 211 -1.73 -6.76 17.59
CA ILE A 211 -2.27 -5.64 16.83
C ILE A 211 -3.81 -5.59 16.83
N ILE A 212 -4.45 -6.72 17.08
CA ILE A 212 -5.89 -6.82 17.33
C ILE A 212 -6.14 -6.82 18.84
N SER A 213 -6.78 -5.75 19.30
CA SER A 213 -7.25 -5.54 20.66
C SER A 213 -8.42 -4.56 20.63
N THR A 214 -9.26 -4.55 21.67
CA THR A 214 -10.45 -3.68 21.74
C THR A 214 -10.14 -2.21 21.43
N THR A 215 -9.07 -1.66 22.01
CA THR A 215 -8.68 -0.27 21.77
C THR A 215 -8.26 -0.02 20.32
N MET A 216 -7.46 -0.93 19.74
CA MET A 216 -7.02 -0.79 18.34
C MET A 216 -8.18 -0.94 17.35
N LEU A 217 -9.20 -1.75 17.66
CA LEU A 217 -10.36 -1.90 16.80
C LEU A 217 -11.18 -0.60 16.70
N ALA A 218 -11.27 0.18 17.78
CA ALA A 218 -11.91 1.50 17.73
C ALA A 218 -11.16 2.45 16.77
N GLU A 219 -9.82 2.46 16.82
CA GLU A 219 -8.99 3.23 15.89
C GLU A 219 -9.18 2.76 14.44
N TYR A 220 -9.24 1.45 14.20
CA TYR A 220 -9.54 0.92 12.86
C TYR A 220 -10.94 1.31 12.38
N ALA A 221 -11.94 1.27 13.25
CA ALA A 221 -13.30 1.68 12.91
C ALA A 221 -13.41 3.19 12.60
N TYR A 222 -12.54 4.00 13.21
CA TYR A 222 -12.44 5.44 12.94
C TYR A 222 -11.80 5.73 11.58
N VAL A 223 -10.70 5.04 11.22
CA VAL A 223 -10.03 5.28 9.93
C VAL A 223 -10.68 4.56 8.75
N LEU A 224 -11.48 3.52 9.00
CA LEU A 224 -12.16 2.72 7.98
C LEU A 224 -13.60 3.21 7.80
N ARG A 225 -13.97 3.58 6.58
CA ARG A 225 -15.32 4.05 6.27
C ARG A 225 -16.38 2.94 6.39
N PRO A 226 -17.66 3.26 6.66
CA PRO A 226 -18.75 2.27 6.55
C PRO A 226 -18.73 1.53 5.20
N GLY A 227 -18.90 0.21 5.25
CA GLY A 227 -18.75 -0.70 4.13
C GLY A 227 -17.30 -1.08 3.79
N GLY A 228 -16.30 -0.49 4.44
CA GLY A 228 -14.89 -0.88 4.30
C GLY A 228 -14.61 -2.25 4.90
N ILE A 229 -13.49 -2.88 4.52
CA ILE A 229 -13.16 -4.27 4.88
C ILE A 229 -11.78 -4.35 5.55
N ILE A 230 -11.71 -5.07 6.67
CA ILE A 230 -10.45 -5.53 7.27
C ILE A 230 -10.19 -6.96 6.81
N TYR A 231 -9.04 -7.20 6.18
CA TYR A 231 -8.53 -8.52 5.81
C TYR A 231 -7.48 -8.95 6.82
N MET A 232 -7.71 -10.08 7.49
CA MET A 232 -6.75 -10.66 8.42
C MET A 232 -6.39 -12.07 7.98
N ILE A 233 -5.10 -12.37 7.92
CA ILE A 233 -4.64 -13.73 7.65
C ILE A 233 -3.46 -14.09 8.56
N THR A 234 -3.40 -15.33 9.03
CA THR A 234 -2.29 -15.84 9.81
C THR A 234 -2.13 -17.35 9.64
N ASP A 235 -0.93 -17.86 9.86
CA ASP A 235 -0.62 -19.30 9.95
C ASP A 235 -0.74 -19.85 11.39
N VAL A 236 -1.06 -19.00 12.37
CA VAL A 236 -1.13 -19.36 13.79
C VAL A 236 -2.59 -19.37 14.27
N LYS A 237 -3.14 -20.57 14.54
CA LYS A 237 -4.54 -20.74 14.97
C LYS A 237 -4.88 -19.96 16.24
N ASP A 238 -4.00 -19.97 17.25
CA ASP A 238 -4.22 -19.21 18.49
C ASP A 238 -4.27 -17.67 18.30
N LEU A 239 -3.62 -17.16 17.24
CA LEU A 239 -3.73 -15.74 16.88
C LEU A 239 -5.02 -15.50 16.11
N PHE A 240 -5.38 -16.40 15.20
CA PHE A 240 -6.63 -16.33 14.46
C PHE A 240 -7.84 -16.30 15.41
N ASP A 241 -7.91 -17.23 16.37
CA ASP A 241 -9.02 -17.31 17.32
C ASP A 241 -9.12 -16.06 18.19
N TRP A 242 -7.97 -15.54 18.62
CA TRP A 242 -7.91 -14.27 19.34
C TRP A 242 -8.46 -13.11 18.49
N ASN A 243 -8.09 -13.05 17.22
CA ASN A 243 -8.53 -11.99 16.32
C ASN A 243 -10.05 -12.08 16.09
N GLU A 244 -10.57 -13.28 15.80
CA GLU A 244 -12.01 -13.50 15.63
C GLU A 244 -12.79 -13.09 16.87
N GLU A 245 -12.38 -13.55 18.06
CA GLU A 245 -13.05 -13.23 19.32
C GLU A 245 -13.13 -11.72 19.58
N HIS A 246 -12.08 -10.95 19.26
CA HIS A 246 -12.10 -9.50 19.47
C HIS A 246 -12.93 -8.76 18.42
N MET A 247 -12.88 -9.21 17.16
CA MET A 247 -13.67 -8.61 16.08
C MET A 247 -15.17 -8.86 16.29
N GLU A 248 -15.57 -10.08 16.63
CA GLU A 248 -16.97 -10.44 16.86
C GLU A 248 -17.59 -9.70 18.06
N LYS A 249 -16.78 -9.33 19.04
CA LYS A 249 -17.23 -8.52 20.20
C LYS A 249 -17.36 -7.03 19.87
N HIS A 250 -16.81 -6.55 18.77
CA HIS A 250 -16.80 -5.13 18.45
C HIS A 250 -18.02 -4.75 17.62
N GLU A 251 -18.84 -3.84 18.14
CA GLU A 251 -20.17 -3.52 17.56
C GLU A 251 -20.13 -2.92 16.15
N LEU A 252 -19.00 -2.36 15.73
CA LEU A 252 -18.82 -1.75 14.40
C LEU A 252 -18.26 -2.70 13.33
N PHE A 253 -18.10 -4.00 13.62
CA PHE A 253 -17.58 -4.97 12.66
C PHE A 253 -18.48 -6.20 12.54
N GLU A 254 -18.73 -6.62 11.31
CA GLU A 254 -19.44 -7.87 11.01
C GLU A 254 -18.56 -8.83 10.20
N ARG A 255 -18.63 -10.13 10.50
CA ARG A 255 -17.87 -11.14 9.77
C ARG A 255 -18.44 -11.33 8.36
N ILE A 256 -17.58 -11.24 7.36
CA ILE A 256 -17.92 -11.59 5.97
C ILE A 256 -17.80 -13.11 5.79
N PRO A 257 -18.84 -13.81 5.33
CA PRO A 257 -18.79 -15.24 5.00
C PRO A 257 -17.79 -15.55 3.88
N GLU A 258 -17.14 -16.70 3.93
CA GLU A 258 -16.16 -17.11 2.92
C GLU A 258 -16.73 -17.16 1.49
N GLU A 259 -18.01 -17.46 1.35
CA GLU A 259 -18.71 -17.49 0.07
C GLU A 259 -18.72 -16.12 -0.63
N GLU A 260 -18.86 -15.02 0.12
CA GLU A 260 -18.80 -13.65 -0.42
C GLU A 260 -17.37 -13.25 -0.81
N LEU A 261 -16.36 -13.92 -0.28
CA LEU A 261 -14.95 -13.61 -0.52
C LEU A 261 -14.40 -14.29 -1.79
N LYS A 262 -15.11 -15.26 -2.37
CA LYS A 262 -14.65 -16.02 -3.54
C LYS A 262 -14.38 -15.14 -4.76
N ASP A 263 -15.21 -14.11 -4.93
CA ASP A 263 -15.14 -13.19 -6.07
C ASP A 263 -14.28 -11.94 -5.76
N ASP A 264 -13.70 -11.81 -4.57
CA ASP A 264 -12.86 -10.67 -4.23
C ASP A 264 -11.43 -10.83 -4.78
N PRO A 265 -11.00 -10.01 -5.75
CA PRO A 265 -9.70 -10.16 -6.38
C PRO A 265 -8.52 -9.86 -5.44
N ALA A 266 -8.77 -9.25 -4.26
CA ALA A 266 -7.73 -9.06 -3.25
C ALA A 266 -7.38 -10.37 -2.50
N VAL A 267 -8.32 -11.32 -2.39
CA VAL A 267 -8.17 -12.52 -1.55
C VAL A 267 -7.01 -13.41 -2.00
N PRO A 268 -6.84 -13.73 -3.31
CA PRO A 268 -5.67 -14.49 -3.77
C PRO A 268 -4.35 -13.81 -3.42
N CYS A 269 -4.28 -12.47 -3.54
CA CYS A 269 -3.09 -11.69 -3.20
C CYS A 269 -2.80 -11.69 -1.70
N VAL A 270 -3.84 -11.50 -0.87
CA VAL A 270 -3.76 -11.58 0.59
C VAL A 270 -3.19 -12.93 1.05
N CYS A 271 -3.64 -14.01 0.41
CA CYS A 271 -3.19 -15.36 0.75
C CYS A 271 -1.74 -15.63 0.31
N ASN A 272 -1.32 -15.15 -0.86
CA ASN A 272 -0.14 -15.71 -1.54
C ASN A 272 0.91 -14.70 -2.01
N SER A 273 0.67 -13.39 -1.97
CA SER A 273 1.62 -12.40 -2.51
C SER A 273 2.68 -11.94 -1.50
N THR A 274 2.43 -12.10 -0.19
CA THR A 274 3.41 -11.76 0.86
C THR A 274 4.50 -12.81 1.01
N GLU A 275 5.67 -12.42 1.51
CA GLU A 275 6.79 -13.35 1.73
C GLU A 275 6.42 -14.45 2.73
N GLU A 276 5.72 -14.07 3.80
CA GLU A 276 5.17 -14.95 4.82
C GLU A 276 4.15 -15.91 4.22
N GLY A 277 3.20 -15.43 3.41
CA GLY A 277 2.21 -16.26 2.72
C GLY A 277 2.86 -17.29 1.79
N LYS A 278 3.88 -16.89 1.03
CA LYS A 278 4.67 -17.79 0.17
C LYS A 278 5.45 -18.82 0.99
N LYS A 279 6.04 -18.41 2.11
CA LYS A 279 6.76 -19.30 3.03
C LYS A 279 5.82 -20.37 3.61
N VAL A 280 4.62 -19.96 4.04
CA VAL A 280 3.61 -20.89 4.58
C VAL A 280 3.18 -21.90 3.50
N ALA A 281 2.94 -21.44 2.26
CA ALA A 281 2.61 -22.32 1.14
C ALA A 281 3.74 -23.33 0.83
N ARG A 282 5.00 -22.89 0.75
CA ARG A 282 6.15 -23.79 0.55
C ARG A 282 6.26 -24.84 1.66
N ASN A 283 5.93 -24.47 2.89
CA ASN A 283 5.96 -25.36 4.04
C ASN A 283 4.68 -26.19 4.19
N LYS A 284 3.72 -26.09 3.27
CA LYS A 284 2.39 -26.73 3.36
C LYS A 284 1.67 -26.44 4.68
N GLY A 285 1.89 -25.24 5.24
CA GLY A 285 1.22 -24.78 6.45
C GLY A 285 -0.19 -24.29 6.15
N ASN A 286 -1.03 -24.30 7.17
CA ASN A 286 -2.39 -23.75 7.08
C ASN A 286 -2.35 -22.23 7.05
N LYS A 287 -3.34 -21.63 6.37
CA LYS A 287 -3.60 -20.19 6.39
C LYS A 287 -5.04 -19.99 6.83
N TYR A 288 -5.23 -19.20 7.89
CA TYR A 288 -6.54 -18.89 8.44
C TYR A 288 -6.88 -17.45 8.05
N LEU A 289 -7.83 -17.30 7.14
CA LEU A 289 -8.32 -16.01 6.62
C LEU A 289 -9.62 -15.63 7.31
N ALA A 290 -9.73 -14.38 7.75
CA ALA A 290 -10.97 -13.78 8.21
C ALA A 290 -11.07 -12.36 7.66
N CYS A 291 -12.24 -12.01 7.14
CA CYS A 291 -12.53 -10.65 6.68
C CYS A 291 -13.73 -10.09 7.42
N PHE A 292 -13.69 -8.83 7.79
CA PHE A 292 -14.77 -8.17 8.51
C PHE A 292 -15.13 -6.84 7.85
N ARG A 293 -16.42 -6.59 7.69
CA ARG A 293 -16.95 -5.35 7.14
C ARG A 293 -17.20 -4.37 8.28
N ARG A 294 -16.79 -3.11 8.11
CA ARG A 294 -17.14 -2.03 9.04
C ARG A 294 -18.56 -1.59 8.76
N ILE A 295 -19.44 -1.66 9.76
CA ILE A 295 -20.85 -1.26 9.63
C ILE A 295 -21.07 0.16 10.13
N GLU A 296 -22.21 0.76 9.80
CA GLU A 296 -22.60 2.06 10.37
C GLU A 296 -22.74 1.97 11.89
N ASP A 297 -22.48 3.08 12.58
CA ASP A 297 -22.70 3.13 14.02
C ASP A 297 -24.21 3.01 14.28
N PRO A 298 -24.67 1.99 15.02
CA PRO A 298 -26.09 1.80 15.28
C PRO A 298 -26.71 2.97 16.07
N PHE A 299 -25.89 3.78 16.75
CA PHE A 299 -26.33 4.92 17.57
C PHE A 299 -26.24 6.27 16.85
N GLU A 300 -25.67 6.36 15.64
CA GLU A 300 -25.66 7.60 14.85
C GLU A 300 -26.98 7.87 14.12
N LYS A 301 -27.95 6.94 14.16
CA LYS A 301 -29.26 7.07 13.49
C LYS A 301 -30.40 7.62 14.36
N GLU A 302 -30.11 8.09 15.58
CA GLU A 302 -31.09 8.73 16.47
C GLU A 302 -31.01 10.27 16.48
#